data_AF-A0A2G5TLN7-F1
#
_entry.id   AF-A0A2G5TLN7-F1
#
_cell.length_a   1.000
_cell.length_b   1.000
_cell.length_c   1.000
_cell.angle_alpha   90.00
_cell.angle_beta   90.00
_cell.angle_gamma   90.00
#
_symmetry.space_group_name_H-M   'P 1'
#
loop_
_entity.id
_entity.type
_entity.pdbx_description
1 polymer ?
#
loop_
_entity_poly.entity_id
_entity_poly.type
_entity_poly.pdbx_seq_one_letter_code
_entity_poly.pdbx_strand_id
1 'polypeptide(L)'
;MQTWSFDFQHNCRRRRLLLVLRLIRRDYLRPPKYSKKFSVHLKGNGRHYEPSQSSHHFKIIIMKTFIVLMYTLVAGCAAKWFTPGPPLFEECSKNEERVRCAYDCEPQCGFEPTVCSFECKPNACVCKTGYVRNTKNECVHRLECTPETSMCPEDEEFQTCGAPCQPSCEDPYPTDCPYDQCIRSVCRCLPGFVRNGPVCTPLSDCRNIPTRPLELFTL
;
A
#
# COMPACT_ATOMS: atom_id res chain seq x y z
N MET A 1 15.19 11.36 -31.61
CA MET A 1 16.48 11.98 -31.24
C MET A 1 16.31 12.63 -29.87
N GLN A 2 17.11 12.18 -28.89
CA GLN A 2 17.56 12.85 -27.64
C GLN A 2 16.45 13.35 -26.68
N THR A 3 16.12 12.69 -25.56
CA THR A 3 16.81 12.53 -24.24
C THR A 3 17.08 13.83 -23.47
N TRP A 4 17.01 13.74 -22.13
CA TRP A 4 17.32 14.70 -21.05
C TRP A 4 16.15 15.65 -20.68
N SER A 5 15.50 15.55 -19.52
CA SER A 5 16.09 15.72 -18.18
C SER A 5 15.34 14.93 -17.08
N PHE A 6 15.99 13.87 -16.59
CA PHE A 6 15.86 13.36 -15.23
C PHE A 6 17.07 13.91 -14.47
N ASP A 7 16.90 14.82 -13.52
CA ASP A 7 17.90 15.04 -12.47
C ASP A 7 17.40 16.07 -11.44
N PHE A 8 16.72 15.62 -10.38
CA PHE A 8 16.65 16.40 -9.13
C PHE A 8 16.26 15.53 -7.92
N GLN A 9 16.87 14.37 -7.72
CA GLN A 9 16.70 13.66 -6.43
C GLN A 9 17.82 12.71 -5.98
N HIS A 10 19.03 12.82 -6.53
CA HIS A 10 20.15 11.94 -6.18
C HIS A 10 21.27 12.58 -5.33
N ASN A 11 20.98 13.59 -4.49
CA ASN A 11 22.02 14.31 -3.74
C ASN A 11 21.88 14.37 -2.21
N CYS A 12 21.22 13.39 -1.56
CA CYS A 12 21.14 13.34 -0.10
C CYS A 12 21.72 12.06 0.57
N ARG A 13 22.31 11.12 -0.19
CA ARG A 13 22.84 9.85 0.36
C ARG A 13 24.35 9.64 0.26
N ARG A 14 25.11 10.52 -0.40
CA ARG A 14 26.54 10.28 -0.68
C ARG A 14 27.54 10.94 0.27
N ARG A 15 27.14 11.87 1.15
CA ARG A 15 28.06 12.57 2.06
C ARG A 15 28.29 11.90 3.43
N ARG A 16 27.51 10.88 3.81
CA ARG A 16 27.65 10.23 5.13
C ARG A 16 28.57 9.00 5.15
N LEU A 17 28.98 8.48 3.99
CA LEU A 17 29.79 7.25 3.91
C LEU A 17 31.32 7.49 3.95
N LEU A 18 31.79 8.67 3.55
CA LEU A 18 33.23 8.97 3.47
C LEU A 18 33.87 9.40 4.81
N LEU A 19 33.07 9.78 5.82
CA LEU A 19 33.57 10.16 7.15
C LEU A 19 33.83 8.95 8.06
N VAL A 20 33.12 7.84 7.88
CA VAL A 20 33.26 6.64 8.72
C VAL A 20 34.52 5.83 8.36
N LEU A 21 34.94 5.84 7.09
CA LEU A 21 36.14 5.12 6.63
C LEU A 21 37.47 5.78 7.00
N ARG A 22 37.46 7.05 7.45
CA ARG A 22 38.68 7.74 7.92
C ARG A 22 38.98 7.54 9.41
N LEU A 23 38.04 7.01 10.20
CA LEU A 23 38.22 6.80 11.64
C LEU A 23 38.68 5.39 12.03
N ILE A 24 38.63 4.41 11.12
CA ILE A 24 39.01 3.01 11.44
C ILE A 24 40.52 2.75 11.19
N ARG A 25 41.26 3.69 10.60
CA ARG A 25 42.66 3.47 10.16
C ARG A 25 43.75 3.95 11.14
N ARG A 26 43.42 4.39 12.36
CA ARG A 26 44.39 5.05 13.26
C ARG A 26 44.81 4.26 14.52
N ASP A 27 44.20 3.12 14.84
CA ASP A 27 44.44 2.44 16.14
C ASP A 27 45.16 1.08 16.09
N TYR A 28 45.58 0.56 14.93
CA TYR A 28 46.21 -0.77 14.83
C TYR A 28 47.74 -0.80 14.72
N LEU A 29 48.44 0.31 14.93
CA LEU A 29 49.91 0.33 14.91
C LEU A 29 50.49 1.02 16.15
N ARG A 30 50.49 0.32 17.28
CA ARG A 30 51.41 0.63 18.38
C ARG A 30 51.78 -0.64 19.15
N PRO A 31 53.03 -1.14 19.03
CA PRO A 31 53.49 -2.27 19.82
C PRO A 31 53.82 -1.83 21.26
N PRO A 32 53.45 -2.59 22.31
CA PRO A 32 53.99 -2.35 23.65
C PRO A 32 55.42 -2.90 23.74
N LYS A 33 56.37 -1.99 23.95
CA LYS A 33 57.69 -2.31 24.51
C LYS A 33 57.51 -2.67 25.98
N TYR A 34 58.00 -3.83 26.43
CA TYR A 34 58.72 -3.90 27.71
C TYR A 34 59.60 -5.16 27.78
N SER A 35 60.88 -4.91 27.98
CA SER A 35 61.94 -5.86 28.31
C SER A 35 61.91 -6.14 29.81
N LYS A 36 62.14 -7.40 30.21
CA LYS A 36 62.88 -7.73 31.44
C LYS A 36 63.47 -9.14 31.32
N LYS A 37 64.79 -9.18 31.19
CA LYS A 37 65.64 -10.35 31.43
C LYS A 37 65.53 -10.74 32.91
N PHE A 38 65.33 -12.02 33.18
CA PHE A 38 65.83 -12.66 34.40
C PHE A 38 66.46 -13.99 34.00
N SER A 39 67.75 -14.12 34.32
CA SER A 39 68.54 -15.34 34.18
C SER A 39 68.69 -15.92 35.58
N VAL A 40 68.30 -17.17 35.79
CA VAL A 40 68.72 -17.96 36.95
C VAL A 40 69.09 -19.36 36.46
N HIS A 41 70.21 -19.83 37.01
CA HIS A 41 71.04 -20.94 36.53
C HIS A 41 70.52 -22.33 36.93
N LEU A 42 71.03 -23.33 36.21
CA LEU A 42 70.66 -24.74 36.10
C LEU A 42 70.77 -25.57 37.41
N LYS A 43 69.94 -26.61 37.54
CA LYS A 43 70.37 -27.96 37.96
C LYS A 43 69.41 -29.03 37.42
N GLY A 44 69.99 -30.05 36.78
CA GLY A 44 69.29 -30.98 35.90
C GLY A 44 68.56 -32.15 36.57
N ASN A 45 67.80 -32.88 35.76
CA ASN A 45 67.99 -34.32 35.59
C ASN A 45 67.27 -34.77 34.30
N GLY A 46 67.93 -35.60 33.51
CA GLY A 46 67.44 -36.03 32.20
C GLY A 46 66.18 -36.88 32.28
N ARG A 47 65.28 -36.65 31.31
CA ARG A 47 64.47 -37.66 30.63
C ARG A 47 64.13 -37.10 29.26
N HIS A 48 64.70 -37.69 28.22
CA HIS A 48 64.20 -37.50 26.86
C HIS A 48 62.77 -38.05 26.83
N TYR A 49 61.80 -37.15 26.65
CA TYR A 49 60.43 -37.53 26.33
C TYR A 49 60.25 -37.22 24.85
N GLU A 50 60.18 -38.28 24.05
CA GLU A 50 59.83 -38.21 22.63
C GLU A 50 58.34 -37.84 22.53
N PRO A 51 57.95 -36.68 21.96
CA PRO A 51 56.54 -36.34 21.86
C PRO A 51 55.95 -37.15 20.70
N SER A 52 55.03 -38.06 21.02
CA SER A 52 54.27 -38.80 20.02
C SER A 52 53.53 -37.82 19.08
N GLN A 53 53.79 -38.00 17.79
CA GLN A 53 53.38 -37.17 16.66
C GLN A 53 51.85 -37.15 16.41
N SER A 54 51.04 -37.73 17.31
CA SER A 54 49.57 -37.80 17.23
C SER A 54 48.86 -36.64 17.93
N SER A 55 49.52 -35.96 18.86
CA SER A 55 48.91 -34.91 19.71
C SER A 55 48.75 -33.55 19.00
N HIS A 56 49.61 -33.25 18.02
CA HIS A 56 49.49 -32.04 17.20
C HIS A 56 48.34 -32.13 16.20
N HIS A 57 48.14 -33.31 15.59
CA HIS A 57 47.07 -33.52 14.62
C HIS A 57 45.69 -33.39 15.27
N PHE A 58 45.53 -33.94 16.48
CA PHE A 58 44.29 -33.83 17.26
C PHE A 58 43.98 -32.38 17.68
N LYS A 59 44.98 -31.62 18.14
CA LYS A 59 44.81 -30.19 18.47
C LYS A 59 44.46 -29.33 17.25
N ILE A 60 45.07 -29.62 16.09
CA ILE A 60 44.78 -28.91 14.82
C ILE A 60 43.36 -29.21 14.35
N ILE A 61 42.91 -30.47 14.45
CA ILE A 61 41.54 -30.86 14.09
C ILE A 61 40.53 -30.14 14.99
N ILE A 62 40.73 -30.15 16.31
CA ILE A 62 39.86 -29.45 17.27
C ILE A 62 39.84 -27.94 17.00
N MET A 63 40.99 -27.31 16.78
CA MET A 63 41.06 -25.89 16.49
C MET A 63 40.34 -25.53 15.17
N LYS A 64 40.48 -26.36 14.13
CA LYS A 64 39.78 -26.18 12.86
C LYS A 64 38.28 -26.36 13.00
N THR A 65 37.81 -27.34 13.78
CA THR A 65 36.37 -27.54 14.01
C THR A 65 35.75 -26.39 14.79
N PHE A 66 36.43 -25.85 15.81
CA PHE A 66 35.97 -24.66 16.54
C PHE A 66 35.90 -23.41 15.67
N ILE A 67 36.90 -23.18 14.80
CA ILE A 67 36.89 -22.04 13.87
C ILE A 67 35.73 -22.17 12.88
N VAL A 68 35.49 -23.36 12.30
CA VAL A 68 34.37 -23.59 11.39
C VAL A 68 33.03 -23.36 12.09
N LEU A 69 32.86 -23.85 13.33
CA LEU A 69 31.64 -23.61 14.11
C LEU A 69 31.42 -22.14 14.46
N MET A 70 32.48 -21.39 14.79
CA MET A 70 32.37 -19.95 15.03
C MET A 70 32.03 -19.19 13.75
N TYR A 71 32.63 -19.56 12.61
CA TYR A 71 32.29 -18.96 11.31
C TYR A 71 30.86 -19.28 10.88
N THR A 72 30.34 -20.48 11.12
CA THR A 72 28.94 -20.81 10.79
C THR A 72 27.94 -20.12 11.71
N LEU A 73 28.26 -19.95 13.01
CA LEU A 73 27.42 -19.19 13.94
C LEU A 73 27.41 -17.68 13.61
N VAL A 74 28.56 -17.10 13.26
CA VAL A 74 28.67 -15.70 12.87
C VAL A 74 28.05 -15.44 11.49
N ALA A 75 28.23 -16.34 10.51
CA ALA A 75 27.64 -16.22 9.18
C ALA A 75 26.11 -16.48 9.19
N GLY A 76 25.63 -17.41 10.02
CA GLY A 76 24.20 -17.64 10.24
C GLY A 76 23.51 -16.43 10.86
N CYS A 77 24.21 -15.70 11.72
CA CYS A 77 23.76 -14.40 12.24
C CYS A 77 23.91 -13.26 11.24
N ALA A 78 24.68 -13.37 10.16
CA ALA A 78 24.71 -12.33 9.13
C ALA A 78 23.56 -12.50 8.11
N ALA A 79 23.18 -13.74 7.79
CA ALA A 79 22.17 -14.02 6.76
C ALA A 79 20.78 -13.45 7.08
N LYS A 80 20.42 -13.34 8.37
CA LYS A 80 19.07 -12.89 8.80
C LYS A 80 18.95 -11.39 9.06
N TRP A 81 20.08 -10.68 9.19
CA TRP A 81 20.11 -9.25 9.53
C TRP A 81 20.38 -8.35 8.32
N PHE A 82 20.83 -8.93 7.21
CA PHE A 82 21.16 -8.19 5.98
C PHE A 82 20.15 -8.37 4.83
N THR A 83 19.11 -9.17 5.00
CA THR A 83 17.95 -9.13 4.09
C THR A 83 17.03 -8.01 4.55
N PRO A 84 16.98 -6.83 3.89
CA PRO A 84 15.84 -5.93 4.08
C PRO A 84 14.60 -6.75 3.77
N GLY A 85 13.65 -6.81 4.71
CA GLY A 85 12.35 -7.43 4.46
C GLY A 85 11.73 -6.80 3.21
N PRO A 86 10.89 -7.55 2.46
CA PRO A 86 10.17 -6.96 1.35
C PRO A 86 9.47 -5.69 1.86
N PRO A 87 9.53 -4.56 1.13
CA PRO A 87 8.75 -3.40 1.51
C PRO A 87 7.29 -3.85 1.65
N LEU A 88 6.69 -3.63 2.82
CA LEU A 88 5.26 -3.88 3.05
C LEU A 88 4.40 -2.85 2.31
N PHE A 89 4.78 -2.49 1.09
CA PHE A 89 3.88 -1.83 0.16
C PHE A 89 3.11 -2.94 -0.53
N GLU A 90 1.97 -3.27 0.05
CA GLU A 90 0.96 -4.13 -0.58
C GLU A 90 0.67 -3.53 -1.97
N GLU A 91 1.00 -4.26 -3.03
CA GLU A 91 0.72 -3.78 -4.38
C GLU A 91 -0.80 -3.59 -4.52
N CYS A 92 -1.21 -2.51 -5.19
CA CYS A 92 -2.63 -2.27 -5.40
C CYS A 92 -3.25 -3.39 -6.23
N SER A 93 -4.54 -3.65 -6.00
CA SER A 93 -5.25 -4.72 -6.68
C SER A 93 -5.46 -4.40 -8.17
N LYS A 94 -6.04 -5.35 -8.91
CA LYS A 94 -6.40 -5.17 -10.31
C LYS A 94 -7.28 -3.92 -10.47
N ASN A 95 -6.99 -3.11 -11.48
CA ASN A 95 -7.68 -1.86 -11.81
C ASN A 95 -7.60 -0.75 -10.74
N GLU A 96 -6.66 -0.87 -9.81
CA GLU A 96 -6.36 0.18 -8.84
C GLU A 96 -5.05 0.90 -9.18
N GLU A 97 -4.95 2.14 -8.75
CA GLU A 97 -3.72 2.93 -8.78
C GLU A 97 -3.41 3.51 -7.41
N ARG A 98 -2.11 3.64 -7.10
CA ARG A 98 -1.67 4.19 -5.84
C ARG A 98 -1.61 5.71 -5.93
N VAL A 99 -2.39 6.38 -5.09
CA VAL A 99 -2.41 7.84 -4.98
C VAL A 99 -1.68 8.29 -3.72
N ARG A 100 -1.15 9.51 -3.75
CA ARG A 100 -0.50 10.10 -2.57
C ARG A 100 -1.48 10.41 -1.45
N CYS A 101 -2.69 10.85 -1.81
CA CYS A 101 -3.80 11.16 -0.92
C CYS A 101 -5.10 10.67 -1.55
N ALA A 102 -5.88 9.88 -0.83
CA ALA A 102 -7.28 9.58 -1.16
C ALA A 102 -8.21 10.32 -0.19
N TYR A 103 -9.34 10.81 -0.71
CA TYR A 103 -10.32 11.65 0.00
C TYR A 103 -11.70 10.98 0.10
N ASP A 104 -11.76 9.65 -0.02
CA ASP A 104 -12.99 8.85 0.01
C ASP A 104 -14.08 9.32 -0.97
N CYS A 105 -13.66 9.75 -2.16
CA CYS A 105 -14.54 10.23 -3.23
C CYS A 105 -14.49 9.34 -4.48
N GLU A 106 -14.06 8.09 -4.30
CA GLU A 106 -14.04 7.14 -5.41
C GLU A 106 -15.47 6.75 -5.80
N PRO A 107 -15.78 6.68 -7.11
CA PRO A 107 -17.09 6.27 -7.57
C PRO A 107 -17.35 4.81 -7.21
N GLN A 108 -18.58 4.53 -6.81
CA GLN A 108 -19.05 3.20 -6.41
C GLN A 108 -20.03 2.66 -7.46
N CYS A 109 -20.27 1.36 -7.46
CA CYS A 109 -21.35 0.78 -8.25
C CYS A 109 -22.71 1.35 -7.81
N GLY A 110 -23.35 2.13 -8.68
CA GLY A 110 -24.66 2.75 -8.45
C GLY A 110 -24.60 4.21 -7.98
N PHE A 111 -23.53 4.61 -7.30
CA PHE A 111 -23.46 5.89 -6.61
C PHE A 111 -22.11 6.57 -6.81
N GLU A 112 -22.15 7.88 -7.08
CA GLU A 112 -20.95 8.71 -7.19
C GLU A 112 -21.00 9.80 -6.11
N PRO A 113 -20.08 9.77 -5.13
CA PRO A 113 -20.06 10.74 -4.06
C PRO A 113 -19.86 12.16 -4.60
N THR A 114 -20.79 13.07 -4.29
CA THR A 114 -20.66 14.50 -4.62
C THR A 114 -19.95 15.29 -3.52
N VAL A 115 -19.95 14.76 -2.30
CA VAL A 115 -19.25 15.31 -1.14
C VAL A 115 -18.18 14.32 -0.71
N CYS A 116 -16.94 14.78 -0.70
CA CYS A 116 -15.77 13.99 -0.35
C CYS A 116 -15.29 14.29 1.08
N SER A 117 -14.50 13.39 1.68
CA SER A 117 -13.79 13.68 2.92
C SER A 117 -12.68 14.71 2.69
N PHE A 118 -12.44 15.60 3.65
CA PHE A 118 -11.27 16.48 3.64
C PHE A 118 -10.01 15.79 4.19
N GLU A 119 -10.15 14.61 4.78
CA GLU A 119 -9.04 13.85 5.35
C GLU A 119 -8.28 13.12 4.23
N CYS A 120 -6.99 13.45 4.07
CA CYS A 120 -6.12 12.70 3.17
C CYS A 120 -5.72 11.37 3.83
N LYS A 121 -6.12 10.26 3.19
CA LYS A 121 -5.56 8.92 3.44
C LYS A 121 -4.27 8.76 2.61
N PRO A 122 -3.08 8.79 3.23
CA PRO A 122 -1.84 8.80 2.47
C PRO A 122 -1.55 7.43 1.87
N ASN A 123 -0.96 7.42 0.66
CA ASN A 123 -0.51 6.22 -0.05
C ASN A 123 -1.59 5.15 -0.26
N ALA A 124 -2.85 5.55 -0.45
CA ALA A 124 -3.98 4.64 -0.66
C ALA A 124 -4.06 4.12 -2.11
N CYS A 125 -4.71 2.96 -2.29
CA CYS A 125 -5.10 2.43 -3.60
C CYS A 125 -6.54 2.87 -3.90
N VAL A 126 -6.77 3.46 -5.06
CA VAL A 126 -8.09 3.90 -5.53
C VAL A 126 -8.37 3.30 -6.90
N CYS A 127 -9.64 3.16 -7.27
CA CYS A 127 -9.97 2.71 -8.62
C CYS A 127 -9.43 3.67 -9.68
N LYS A 128 -8.84 3.10 -10.75
CA LYS A 128 -8.41 3.87 -11.92
C LYS A 128 -9.60 4.56 -12.57
N THR A 129 -9.30 5.62 -13.33
CA THR A 129 -10.31 6.30 -14.16
C THR A 129 -11.08 5.30 -15.04
N GLY A 130 -12.41 5.38 -15.01
CA GLY A 130 -13.32 4.47 -15.74
C GLY A 130 -13.73 3.20 -14.97
N TYR A 131 -13.11 2.94 -13.82
CA TYR A 131 -13.48 1.88 -12.89
C TYR A 131 -14.21 2.43 -11.67
N VAL A 132 -15.07 1.61 -11.09
CA VAL A 132 -15.84 1.94 -9.88
C VAL A 132 -15.68 0.80 -8.87
N ARG A 133 -15.72 1.13 -7.58
CA ARG A 133 -15.61 0.12 -6.52
C ARG A 133 -16.96 -0.54 -6.26
N ASN A 134 -16.97 -1.86 -6.17
CA ASN A 134 -18.16 -2.64 -5.85
C ASN A 134 -18.20 -3.01 -4.35
N THR A 135 -19.30 -3.60 -3.89
CA THR A 135 -19.46 -4.02 -2.47
C THR A 135 -18.51 -5.14 -2.03
N LYS A 136 -17.81 -5.78 -2.97
CA LYS A 136 -16.75 -6.79 -2.70
C LYS A 136 -15.36 -6.16 -2.59
N ASN A 137 -15.27 -4.82 -2.60
CA ASN A 137 -14.04 -4.03 -2.63
C ASN A 137 -13.20 -4.21 -3.89
N GLU A 138 -13.79 -4.62 -5.01
CA GLU A 138 -13.11 -4.77 -6.30
C GLU A 138 -13.38 -3.56 -7.21
N CYS A 139 -12.34 -3.08 -7.91
CA CYS A 139 -12.50 -2.08 -8.95
C CYS A 139 -12.89 -2.75 -10.28
N VAL A 140 -14.17 -2.60 -10.64
CA VAL A 140 -14.78 -3.19 -11.83
C VAL A 140 -15.13 -2.12 -12.84
N HIS A 141 -15.30 -2.50 -14.11
CA HIS A 141 -15.79 -1.53 -15.09
C HIS A 141 -17.23 -1.14 -14.75
N ARG A 142 -17.63 0.13 -14.95
CA ARG A 142 -18.99 0.58 -14.56
C ARG A 142 -20.11 -0.29 -15.15
N LEU A 143 -19.91 -0.86 -16.33
CA LEU A 143 -20.85 -1.75 -17.01
C LEU A 143 -20.98 -3.15 -16.38
N GLU A 144 -20.05 -3.53 -15.51
CA GLU A 144 -20.02 -4.83 -14.82
C GLU A 144 -20.74 -4.79 -13.46
N CYS A 145 -21.19 -3.61 -13.01
CA CYS A 145 -21.97 -3.49 -11.79
C CYS A 145 -23.31 -4.21 -11.93
N THR A 146 -23.67 -4.94 -10.88
CA THR A 146 -24.94 -5.67 -10.77
C THR A 146 -25.68 -5.26 -9.50
N PRO A 147 -27.00 -5.52 -9.39
CA PRO A 147 -27.74 -5.23 -8.16
C PRO A 147 -27.10 -5.84 -6.89
N GLU A 148 -26.49 -7.02 -7.00
CA GLU A 148 -25.87 -7.74 -5.87
C GLU A 148 -24.50 -7.16 -5.48
N THR A 149 -23.87 -6.40 -6.37
CA THR A 149 -22.53 -5.82 -6.19
C THR A 149 -22.56 -4.30 -6.05
N SER A 150 -23.76 -3.72 -6.00
CA SER A 150 -23.99 -2.29 -5.91
C SER A 150 -24.55 -1.93 -4.54
N MET A 151 -24.30 -0.69 -4.12
CA MET A 151 -24.88 -0.15 -2.89
C MET A 151 -25.51 1.19 -3.22
N CYS A 152 -26.80 1.32 -2.92
CA CYS A 152 -27.52 2.57 -3.06
C CYS A 152 -27.77 3.19 -1.69
N PRO A 153 -27.90 4.54 -1.64
CA PRO A 153 -28.43 5.22 -0.47
C PRO A 153 -29.81 4.71 -0.07
N GLU A 154 -30.28 5.15 1.09
CA GLU A 154 -31.63 4.86 1.57
C GLU A 154 -32.69 5.37 0.59
N ASP A 155 -33.80 4.64 0.49
CA ASP A 155 -34.91 4.89 -0.44
C ASP A 155 -34.54 4.93 -1.93
N GLU A 156 -33.42 4.29 -2.28
CA GLU A 156 -32.96 4.11 -3.66
C GLU A 156 -32.78 2.64 -4.03
N GLU A 157 -33.04 2.32 -5.29
CA GLU A 157 -32.75 1.02 -5.89
C GLU A 157 -31.70 1.14 -6.99
N PHE A 158 -30.87 0.10 -7.12
CA PHE A 158 -29.91 0.03 -8.21
C PHE A 158 -30.61 -0.35 -9.51
N GLN A 159 -30.37 0.45 -10.55
CA GLN A 159 -30.80 0.15 -11.90
C GLN A 159 -29.57 0.04 -12.81
N THR A 160 -29.43 -1.12 -13.46
CA THR A 160 -28.40 -1.31 -14.50
C THR A 160 -28.59 -0.32 -15.65
N CYS A 161 -29.83 0.08 -15.91
CA CYS A 161 -30.22 1.06 -16.91
C CYS A 161 -31.38 1.89 -16.37
N GLY A 162 -31.10 3.12 -15.94
CA GLY A 162 -32.10 4.08 -15.50
C GLY A 162 -32.37 5.13 -16.57
N ALA A 163 -33.63 5.57 -16.70
CA ALA A 163 -33.99 6.70 -17.56
C ALA A 163 -33.23 7.97 -17.13
N PRO A 164 -32.89 8.92 -18.00
CA PRO A 164 -32.16 10.12 -17.57
C PRO A 164 -32.98 11.01 -16.63
N CYS A 165 -34.30 11.08 -16.83
CA CYS A 165 -35.20 11.81 -15.95
C CYS A 165 -35.48 11.04 -14.66
N GLN A 166 -35.32 11.69 -13.52
CA GLN A 166 -35.84 11.22 -12.23
C GLN A 166 -36.85 12.24 -11.74
N PRO A 167 -38.03 11.83 -11.23
CA PRO A 167 -38.88 12.71 -10.46
C PRO A 167 -38.10 13.37 -9.33
N SER A 168 -38.30 14.68 -9.17
CA SER A 168 -37.66 15.51 -8.13
C SER A 168 -38.72 16.36 -7.43
N CYS A 169 -38.37 17.01 -6.31
CA CYS A 169 -39.28 17.98 -5.70
C CYS A 169 -39.52 19.18 -6.63
N GLU A 170 -38.54 19.56 -7.45
CA GLU A 170 -38.63 20.67 -8.41
C GLU A 170 -39.48 20.30 -9.64
N ASP A 171 -39.37 19.06 -10.11
CA ASP A 171 -40.18 18.49 -11.19
C ASP A 171 -40.62 17.06 -10.85
N PRO A 172 -41.79 16.89 -10.19
CA PRO A 172 -42.31 15.59 -9.82
C PRO A 172 -42.85 14.77 -11.01
N TYR A 173 -43.13 15.42 -12.13
CA TYR A 173 -43.81 14.81 -13.29
C TYR A 173 -43.08 15.17 -14.60
N PRO A 174 -41.83 14.71 -14.80
CA PRO A 174 -41.06 15.04 -15.99
C PRO A 174 -41.77 14.52 -17.25
N THR A 175 -42.12 15.43 -18.16
CA THR A 175 -42.85 15.11 -19.41
C THR A 175 -41.92 14.78 -20.57
N ASP A 176 -40.82 15.52 -20.71
CA ASP A 176 -39.88 15.40 -21.83
C ASP A 176 -38.65 14.57 -21.43
N CYS A 177 -38.87 13.27 -21.23
CA CYS A 177 -37.80 12.36 -20.87
C CYS A 177 -37.31 11.51 -22.05
N PRO A 178 -35.99 11.53 -22.36
CA PRO A 178 -35.42 10.66 -23.37
C PRO A 178 -35.29 9.22 -22.85
N TYR A 179 -36.38 8.46 -22.87
CA TYR A 179 -36.43 7.06 -22.43
C TYR A 179 -35.62 6.10 -23.33
N ASP A 180 -35.19 6.55 -24.50
CA ASP A 180 -34.26 5.86 -25.39
C ASP A 180 -32.81 5.91 -24.88
N GLN A 181 -32.50 6.84 -23.97
CA GLN A 181 -31.20 6.95 -23.33
C GLN A 181 -31.15 6.17 -22.03
N CYS A 182 -29.97 5.68 -21.70
CA CYS A 182 -29.74 4.80 -20.57
C CYS A 182 -28.58 5.32 -19.71
N ILE A 183 -28.88 5.78 -18.51
CA ILE A 183 -27.86 6.02 -17.50
C ILE A 183 -27.52 4.67 -16.88
N ARG A 184 -26.31 4.19 -17.13
CA ARG A 184 -25.86 2.87 -16.67
C ARG A 184 -25.43 2.91 -15.22
N SER A 185 -25.76 1.85 -14.50
CA SER A 185 -25.27 1.58 -13.14
C SER A 185 -25.53 2.75 -12.21
N VAL A 186 -26.82 3.08 -12.04
CA VAL A 186 -27.29 4.27 -11.33
C VAL A 186 -28.28 3.86 -10.25
N CYS A 187 -28.17 4.49 -9.08
CA CYS A 187 -29.19 4.41 -8.04
C CYS A 187 -30.31 5.41 -8.33
N ARG A 188 -31.56 4.96 -8.21
CA ARG A 188 -32.75 5.77 -8.44
C ARG A 188 -33.70 5.69 -7.26
N CYS A 189 -34.43 6.78 -7.01
CA CYS A 189 -35.47 6.76 -5.98
C CYS A 189 -36.48 5.63 -6.24
N LEU A 190 -36.89 4.96 -5.16
CA LEU A 190 -37.94 3.95 -5.21
C LEU A 190 -39.26 4.53 -5.76
N PRO A 191 -40.14 3.70 -6.33
CA PRO A 191 -41.46 4.14 -6.78
C PRO A 191 -42.24 4.87 -5.66
N GLY A 192 -42.74 6.08 -5.96
CA GLY A 192 -43.46 6.93 -5.01
C GLY A 192 -42.57 7.95 -4.27
N PHE A 193 -41.25 7.86 -4.41
CA PHE A 193 -40.30 8.83 -3.91
C PHE A 193 -39.82 9.76 -5.02
N VAL A 194 -39.43 10.97 -4.64
CA VAL A 194 -38.84 11.98 -5.53
C VAL A 194 -37.48 12.43 -4.99
N ARG A 195 -36.58 12.83 -5.89
CA ARG A 195 -35.26 13.34 -5.54
C ARG A 195 -35.36 14.70 -4.86
N ASN A 196 -34.70 14.87 -3.73
CA ASN A 196 -34.56 16.14 -3.02
C ASN A 196 -33.08 16.33 -2.62
N GLY A 197 -32.29 16.90 -3.53
CA GLY A 197 -30.84 17.02 -3.35
C GLY A 197 -30.14 15.64 -3.33
N PRO A 198 -29.45 15.25 -2.24
CA PRO A 198 -28.75 13.96 -2.17
C PRO A 198 -29.64 12.79 -1.72
N VAL A 199 -30.88 13.04 -1.29
CA VAL A 199 -31.78 12.02 -0.72
C VAL A 199 -33.04 11.86 -1.56
N CYS A 200 -33.69 10.70 -1.41
CA CYS A 200 -35.04 10.47 -1.90
C CYS A 200 -36.04 10.69 -0.76
N THR A 201 -37.18 11.30 -1.06
CA THR A 201 -38.21 11.62 -0.07
C THR A 201 -39.60 11.41 -0.66
N PRO A 202 -40.64 11.13 0.13
CA PRO A 202 -42.01 11.16 -0.34
C PRO A 202 -42.37 12.52 -0.93
N LEU A 203 -43.17 12.55 -2.01
CA LEU A 203 -43.58 13.82 -2.64
C LEU A 203 -44.30 14.78 -1.67
N SER A 204 -45.02 14.23 -0.68
CA SER A 204 -45.69 15.01 0.37
C SER A 204 -44.74 15.85 1.23
N ASP A 205 -43.47 15.46 1.28
CA ASP A 205 -42.47 16.05 2.18
C ASP A 205 -41.67 17.17 1.47
N CYS A 206 -41.92 17.38 0.18
CA CYS A 206 -41.37 18.50 -0.56
C CYS A 206 -41.95 19.83 -0.04
N ARG A 207 -41.07 20.84 0.12
CA ARG A 207 -41.47 22.16 0.64
C ARG A 207 -42.54 22.85 -0.22
N ASN A 208 -42.46 22.65 -1.54
CA ASN A 208 -43.45 23.11 -2.49
C ASN A 208 -43.71 21.96 -3.46
N ILE A 209 -44.97 21.58 -3.67
CA ILE A 209 -45.37 20.58 -4.65
C ILE A 209 -45.95 21.35 -5.84
N PRO A 210 -45.28 21.39 -7.00
CA PRO A 210 -45.86 21.95 -8.21
C PRO A 210 -47.19 21.28 -8.51
N THR A 211 -48.23 22.06 -8.79
CA THR A 211 -49.51 21.49 -9.22
C THR A 211 -49.29 20.76 -10.54
N ARG A 212 -49.67 19.48 -10.57
CA ARG A 212 -49.64 18.67 -11.79
C ARG A 212 -50.37 19.42 -12.90
N PRO A 213 -49.73 19.71 -14.06
CA PRO A 213 -50.43 20.34 -15.18
C PRO A 213 -51.61 19.45 -15.59
N LEU A 214 -52.82 20.03 -15.60
CA LEU A 214 -54.06 19.35 -15.98
C LEU A 214 -54.04 18.83 -17.44
N GLU A 215 -53.10 19.33 -18.25
CA GLU A 215 -52.89 19.00 -19.67
C GLU A 215 -52.50 17.52 -19.91
N LEU A 216 -52.04 16.78 -18.89
CA LEU A 216 -51.62 15.38 -19.06
C LEU A 216 -52.77 14.36 -18.94
N PHE A 217 -53.99 14.79 -18.63
CA PHE A 217 -55.17 13.92 -18.49
C PHE A 217 -56.07 13.90 -19.73
N THR A 218 -55.71 14.61 -20.80
CA THR A 218 -56.55 14.78 -22.00
C THR A 218 -56.07 14.01 -23.23
N LEU A 219 -55.24 12.97 -23.07
CA LEU A 219 -54.84 12.05 -24.15
C LEU A 219 -55.47 10.67 -23.98
#